data_AF-A0A136H5I0-F1
#
_entry.id   AF-A0A136H5I0-F1
#
_cell.length_a   1.000
_cell.length_b   1.000
_cell.length_c   1.000
_cell.angle_alpha   90.00
_cell.angle_beta   90.00
_cell.angle_gamma   90.00
#
_symmetry.space_group_name_H-M   'P 1'
#
loop_
_entity.id
_entity.type
_entity.pdbx_description
1 polymer ?
#
loop_
_entity_poly.entity_id
_entity_poly.type
_entity_poly.pdbx_seq_one_letter_code
_entity_poly.pdbx_strand_id
1 'polypeptide(L)'
;MIPQQKKPTLITHSRRKFLKVLGSVSAMTALPATSFANLHSTKDHSLSLLNLHTGESLDSTFFAEGQYQNTSLQALDYLLRDHRNNQVHQMNTNLLMLLHALQLDFDNKPIHVISGYRSPESNEKLRAKSNKVAKKSYHMKGEAID
;
A
#
# COMPACT_ATOMS: atom_id res chain seq x y z
N MET A 1 39.90 -90.60 -12.25
CA MET A 1 40.01 -89.21 -11.77
C MET A 1 38.62 -88.58 -11.89
N ILE A 2 37.90 -88.42 -10.79
CA ILE A 2 36.51 -87.92 -10.77
C ILE A 2 36.52 -86.39 -10.91
N PRO A 3 35.81 -85.76 -11.87
CA PRO A 3 35.58 -84.34 -11.84
C PRO A 3 34.28 -84.02 -11.10
N GLN A 4 34.43 -83.22 -10.04
CA GLN A 4 33.41 -82.68 -9.16
C GLN A 4 32.38 -81.79 -9.90
N GLN A 5 31.11 -81.92 -9.52
CA GLN A 5 30.00 -81.07 -9.96
C GLN A 5 30.18 -79.61 -9.50
N LYS A 6 29.88 -78.66 -10.39
CA LYS A 6 29.64 -77.24 -10.07
C LYS A 6 28.15 -76.92 -10.27
N LYS A 7 27.37 -76.85 -9.18
CA LYS A 7 26.23 -75.92 -9.03
C LYS A 7 26.80 -74.60 -8.50
N PRO A 8 26.21 -73.39 -8.66
CA PRO A 8 24.78 -73.08 -8.75
C PRO A 8 24.50 -71.93 -9.76
N THR A 9 23.32 -71.30 -9.85
CA THR A 9 22.95 -70.15 -9.00
C THR A 9 21.47 -69.83 -9.23
N LEU A 10 20.64 -69.92 -8.20
CA LEU A 10 19.26 -69.45 -8.24
C LEU A 10 19.29 -67.92 -8.25
N ILE A 11 18.73 -67.30 -9.31
CA ILE A 11 18.53 -65.86 -9.36
C ILE A 11 17.44 -65.51 -8.35
N THR A 12 17.84 -65.05 -7.17
CA THR A 12 16.92 -64.47 -6.19
C THR A 12 16.74 -63.00 -6.50
N HIS A 13 15.54 -62.61 -6.97
CA HIS A 13 15.19 -61.19 -7.09
C HIS A 13 15.04 -60.59 -5.70
N SER A 14 16.05 -59.82 -5.28
CA SER A 14 16.01 -59.09 -4.01
C SER A 14 14.96 -57.99 -4.05
N ARG A 15 14.04 -58.00 -3.09
CA ARG A 15 13.01 -56.96 -2.85
C ARG A 15 13.59 -55.53 -2.73
N ARG A 16 14.90 -55.40 -2.50
CA ARG A 16 15.64 -54.12 -2.52
C ARG A 16 15.81 -53.48 -3.91
N LYS A 17 15.64 -54.24 -5.00
CA LYS A 17 15.68 -53.67 -6.36
C LYS A 17 14.35 -53.03 -6.77
N PHE A 18 13.24 -53.42 -6.15
CA PHE A 18 11.92 -52.89 -6.47
C PHE A 18 11.70 -51.47 -5.88
N LEU A 19 12.16 -51.21 -4.64
CA LEU A 19 12.03 -49.86 -4.05
C LEU A 19 12.95 -48.79 -4.66
N LYS A 20 13.99 -49.17 -5.42
CA LYS A 20 14.83 -48.19 -6.14
C LYS A 20 14.15 -47.62 -7.39
N VAL A 21 13.09 -48.27 -7.89
CA VAL A 21 12.32 -47.80 -9.06
C VAL A 21 11.22 -46.81 -8.67
N LEU A 22 10.80 -46.76 -7.39
CA LEU A 22 9.90 -45.70 -6.92
C LEU A 22 10.62 -44.35 -6.68
N GLY A 23 11.95 -44.35 -6.56
CA GLY A 23 12.75 -43.16 -6.25
C GLY A 23 13.20 -42.34 -7.48
N SER A 24 12.66 -42.62 -8.66
CA SER A 24 13.07 -41.97 -9.93
C SER A 24 11.88 -41.48 -10.76
N VAL A 25 10.87 -40.93 -10.09
CA VAL A 25 9.98 -39.89 -10.66
C VAL A 25 10.32 -38.56 -9.99
N SER A 26 11.57 -38.14 -10.18
CA SER A 26 12.08 -36.83 -9.77
C SER A 26 12.60 -36.15 -11.03
N ALA A 27 11.70 -35.91 -11.98
CA ALA A 27 12.01 -35.20 -13.22
C ALA A 27 11.11 -33.96 -13.30
N MET A 28 11.65 -32.86 -12.78
CA MET A 28 11.34 -31.48 -13.17
C MET A 28 9.87 -31.17 -13.49
N THR A 29 9.05 -30.93 -12.47
CA THR A 29 8.10 -29.81 -12.56
C THR A 29 8.83 -28.55 -12.09
N ALA A 30 9.73 -28.08 -12.95
CA ALA A 30 10.27 -26.73 -12.85
C ALA A 30 9.08 -25.76 -12.99
N LEU A 31 8.85 -24.98 -11.94
CA LEU A 31 7.76 -24.04 -11.76
C LEU A 31 7.61 -23.08 -12.96
N PRO A 32 6.40 -22.87 -13.49
CA PRO A 32 6.00 -21.53 -13.87
C PRO A 32 5.79 -20.75 -12.57
N ALA A 33 6.55 -19.66 -12.44
CA ALA A 33 6.46 -18.67 -11.38
C ALA A 33 5.00 -18.32 -11.07
N THR A 34 4.71 -17.97 -9.81
CA THR A 34 3.51 -17.22 -9.45
C THR A 34 3.37 -16.03 -10.40
N SER A 35 2.56 -16.18 -11.45
CA SER A 35 2.18 -15.08 -12.31
C SER A 35 1.17 -14.27 -11.52
N PHE A 36 1.62 -13.22 -10.84
CA PHE A 36 0.75 -12.13 -10.45
C PHE A 36 0.40 -11.39 -11.73
N ALA A 37 -0.60 -11.88 -12.46
CA ALA A 37 -1.28 -11.04 -13.42
C ALA A 37 -2.05 -9.98 -12.62
N ASN A 38 -1.38 -8.88 -12.26
CA ASN A 38 -2.05 -7.63 -11.93
C ASN A 38 -2.64 -7.08 -13.23
N LEU A 39 -3.69 -7.75 -13.72
CA LEU A 39 -4.47 -7.38 -14.90
C LEU A 39 -5.31 -6.12 -14.64
N HIS A 40 -5.24 -5.59 -13.43
CA HIS A 40 -5.61 -4.23 -13.08
C HIS A 40 -4.34 -3.50 -12.64
N SER A 41 -3.65 -2.85 -13.58
CA SER A 41 -2.79 -1.73 -13.20
C SER A 41 -3.75 -0.66 -12.66
N THR A 42 -3.98 -0.69 -11.35
CA THR A 42 -4.67 0.42 -10.69
C THR A 42 -3.81 1.63 -10.91
N LYS A 43 -4.36 2.68 -11.52
CA LYS A 43 -3.61 3.91 -11.74
C LYS A 43 -3.09 4.41 -10.41
N ASP A 44 -1.83 4.83 -10.40
CA ASP A 44 -1.25 5.50 -9.24
C ASP A 44 -2.00 6.82 -8.99
N HIS A 45 -2.20 7.15 -7.73
CA HIS A 45 -2.81 8.40 -7.31
C HIS A 45 -1.79 9.24 -6.55
N SER A 46 -1.55 10.43 -7.08
CA SER A 46 -0.58 11.40 -6.57
C SER A 46 -1.23 12.74 -6.32
N LEU A 47 -0.73 13.46 -5.33
CA LEU A 47 -1.16 14.82 -4.99
C LEU A 47 0.05 15.75 -4.98
N SER A 48 -0.17 16.95 -5.52
CA SER A 48 0.71 18.09 -5.43
C SER A 48 0.00 19.16 -4.61
N LEU A 49 0.48 19.43 -3.41
CA LEU A 49 -0.16 20.34 -2.46
C LEU A 49 0.81 21.43 -2.02
N LEU A 50 0.31 22.66 -1.86
CA LEU A 50 1.03 23.78 -1.23
C LEU A 50 0.17 24.33 -0.08
N ASN A 51 0.66 24.25 1.16
CA ASN A 51 -0.01 24.85 2.31
C ASN A 51 0.36 26.34 2.42
N LEU A 52 -0.63 27.22 2.25
CA LEU A 52 -0.41 28.66 2.23
C LEU A 52 -0.08 29.27 3.59
N HIS A 53 -0.42 28.59 4.70
CA HIS A 53 -0.08 29.07 6.04
C HIS A 53 1.33 28.69 6.47
N THR A 54 1.80 27.49 6.11
CA THR A 54 3.14 27.01 6.50
C THR A 54 4.19 27.26 5.41
N GLY A 55 3.78 27.46 4.16
CA GLY A 55 4.67 27.52 3.00
C GLY A 55 5.24 26.16 2.59
N GLU A 56 4.83 25.08 3.26
CA GLU A 56 5.28 23.72 2.95
C GLU A 56 4.57 23.20 1.70
N SER A 57 5.30 22.47 0.86
CA SER A 57 4.78 21.81 -0.33
C SER A 57 5.12 20.33 -0.33
N LEU A 58 4.25 19.52 -0.93
CA LEU A 58 4.47 18.08 -1.07
C LEU A 58 3.93 17.59 -2.42
N ASP A 59 4.80 16.90 -3.15
CA ASP A 59 4.43 16.07 -4.30
C ASP A 59 4.59 14.60 -3.90
N SER A 60 3.49 13.87 -3.79
CA SER A 60 3.54 12.51 -3.26
C SER A 60 2.51 11.58 -3.88
N THR A 61 2.95 10.39 -4.26
CA THR A 61 2.08 9.27 -4.64
C THR A 61 1.60 8.55 -3.39
N PHE A 62 0.31 8.65 -3.08
CA PHE A 62 -0.27 8.07 -1.85
C PHE A 62 -0.98 6.73 -2.08
N PHE A 63 -1.24 6.38 -3.33
CA PHE A 63 -1.75 5.06 -3.71
C PHE A 63 -1.00 4.58 -4.96
N ALA A 64 -0.46 3.38 -4.90
CA ALA A 64 0.27 2.76 -6.00
C ALA A 64 0.19 1.23 -5.88
N GLU A 65 0.25 0.54 -7.01
CA GLU A 65 0.21 -0.93 -7.06
C GLU A 65 -0.99 -1.55 -6.28
N GLY A 66 -2.11 -0.84 -6.27
CA GLY A 66 -3.33 -1.27 -5.59
C GLY A 66 -3.33 -1.08 -4.07
N GLN A 67 -2.32 -0.39 -3.51
CA GLN A 67 -2.14 -0.23 -2.07
C GLN A 67 -1.87 1.23 -1.69
N TYR A 68 -2.30 1.60 -0.48
CA TYR A 68 -1.97 2.88 0.12
C TYR A 68 -0.52 2.90 0.61
N GLN A 69 0.17 3.99 0.29
CA GLN A 69 1.56 4.20 0.68
C GLN A 69 1.59 4.90 2.03
N ASN A 70 1.79 4.15 3.12
CA ASN A 70 1.67 4.67 4.49
C ASN A 70 2.59 5.88 4.77
N THR A 71 3.82 5.87 4.26
CA THR A 71 4.76 7.01 4.41
C THR A 71 4.23 8.27 3.73
N SER A 72 3.66 8.13 2.53
CA SER A 72 3.03 9.22 1.79
C SER A 72 1.78 9.75 2.52
N LEU A 73 0.94 8.87 3.06
CA LEU A 73 -0.22 9.27 3.85
C LEU A 73 0.20 10.06 5.10
N GLN A 74 1.23 9.61 5.82
CA GLN A 74 1.76 10.33 6.99
C GLN A 74 2.33 11.70 6.61
N ALA A 75 3.01 11.81 5.46
CA ALA A 75 3.51 13.08 4.96
C ALA A 75 2.36 14.05 4.60
N LEU A 76 1.29 13.54 3.98
CA LEU A 76 0.08 14.30 3.70
C LEU A 76 -0.62 14.74 5.00
N ASP A 77 -0.77 13.85 5.98
CA ASP A 77 -1.34 14.17 7.29
C ASP A 77 -0.55 15.29 7.98
N TYR A 78 0.79 15.25 7.87
CA TYR A 78 1.66 16.29 8.43
C TYR A 78 1.50 17.61 7.69
N LEU A 79 1.51 17.61 6.36
CA LEU A 79 1.31 18.83 5.55
C LEU A 79 -0.05 19.49 5.85
N LEU A 80 -1.07 18.65 6.08
CA LEU A 80 -2.46 19.06 6.32
C LEU A 80 -2.79 19.23 7.82
N ARG A 81 -1.78 19.17 8.71
CA ARG A 81 -1.95 19.34 10.16
C ARG A 81 -2.54 20.71 10.51
N ASP A 82 -3.03 20.82 11.73
CA ASP A 82 -3.41 22.13 12.26
C ASP A 82 -2.16 22.98 12.51
N HIS A 83 -1.87 23.92 11.62
CA HIS A 83 -0.68 24.78 11.70
C HIS A 83 -0.62 25.64 12.98
N ARG A 84 -1.74 25.83 13.69
CA ARG A 84 -1.80 26.70 14.87
C ARG A 84 -1.19 26.04 16.11
N ASN A 85 -1.23 24.72 16.18
CA ASN A 85 -0.69 23.95 17.31
C ASN A 85 0.07 22.69 16.89
N ASN A 86 0.35 22.52 15.59
CA ASN A 86 1.05 21.38 15.00
C ASN A 86 0.41 20.01 15.27
N GLN A 87 -0.87 19.97 15.64
CA GLN A 87 -1.56 18.70 15.83
C GLN A 87 -1.84 18.04 14.48
N VAL A 88 -1.27 16.84 14.31
CA VAL A 88 -1.46 15.98 13.15
C VAL A 88 -2.68 15.09 13.39
N HIS A 89 -3.43 14.83 12.33
CA HIS A 89 -4.56 13.91 12.34
C HIS A 89 -4.61 13.16 11.01
N GLN A 90 -5.11 11.94 11.05
CA GLN A 90 -5.28 11.14 9.85
C GLN A 90 -6.33 11.77 8.93
N MET A 91 -5.95 12.10 7.71
CA MET A 91 -6.86 12.59 6.69
C MET A 91 -7.63 11.42 6.07
N ASN A 92 -8.90 11.66 5.76
CA ASN A 92 -9.75 10.66 5.14
C ASN A 92 -9.24 10.36 3.72
N THR A 93 -8.94 9.09 3.42
CA THR A 93 -8.40 8.70 2.12
C THR A 93 -9.37 8.99 0.97
N ASN A 94 -10.68 8.97 1.20
CA ASN A 94 -11.66 9.37 0.17
C ASN A 94 -11.57 10.86 -0.18
N LEU A 95 -11.21 11.71 0.79
CA LEU A 95 -10.93 13.13 0.53
C LEU A 95 -9.68 13.26 -0.35
N LEU A 96 -8.62 12.52 -0.06
CA LEU A 96 -7.39 12.54 -0.86
C LEU A 96 -7.64 12.06 -2.30
N MET A 97 -8.47 11.02 -2.47
CA MET A 97 -8.91 10.53 -3.79
C MET A 97 -9.70 11.59 -4.56
N LEU A 98 -10.61 12.30 -3.88
CA LEU A 98 -11.36 13.41 -4.47
C LEU A 98 -10.43 14.54 -4.92
N LEU A 99 -9.46 14.92 -4.08
CA LEU A 99 -8.47 15.95 -4.43
C LEU A 99 -7.62 15.53 -5.62
N HIS A 100 -7.22 14.27 -5.71
CA HIS A 100 -6.49 13.75 -6.86
C HIS A 100 -7.32 13.85 -8.15
N ALA A 101 -8.61 13.48 -8.09
CA ALA A 101 -9.51 13.62 -9.22
C ALA A 101 -9.64 15.09 -9.66
N LEU A 102 -9.80 16.01 -8.71
CA LEU A 102 -9.84 17.45 -9.00
C LEU A 102 -8.52 17.92 -9.63
N GLN A 103 -7.37 17.52 -9.09
CA GLN A 103 -6.07 17.89 -9.65
C GLN A 103 -5.92 17.48 -11.13
N LEU A 104 -6.43 16.30 -11.51
CA LEU A 104 -6.44 15.83 -12.90
C LEU A 104 -7.30 16.73 -13.82
N ASP A 105 -8.43 17.23 -13.32
CA ASP A 105 -9.33 18.12 -14.07
C ASP A 105 -8.74 19.54 -14.28
N PHE A 106 -7.72 19.92 -13.50
CA PHE A 106 -7.09 21.25 -13.51
C PHE A 106 -5.60 21.22 -13.91
N ASP A 107 -5.25 20.46 -14.95
CA ASP A 107 -3.91 20.37 -15.56
C ASP A 107 -2.79 19.86 -14.62
N ASN A 108 -3.12 19.10 -13.58
CA ASN A 108 -2.15 18.63 -12.58
C ASN A 108 -1.35 19.75 -11.87
N LYS A 109 -1.93 20.95 -11.76
CA LYS A 109 -1.32 22.04 -11.01
C LYS A 109 -1.39 21.77 -9.49
N PRO A 110 -0.41 22.25 -8.70
CA PRO A 110 -0.48 22.14 -7.25
C PRO A 110 -1.77 22.75 -6.70
N ILE A 111 -2.46 22.02 -5.83
CA ILE A 111 -3.61 22.54 -5.09
C ILE A 111 -3.09 23.38 -3.94
N HIS A 112 -3.49 24.64 -3.91
CA HIS A 112 -3.21 25.52 -2.79
C HIS A 112 -4.21 25.26 -1.66
N VAL A 113 -3.69 24.91 -0.50
CA VAL A 113 -4.46 24.57 0.70
C VAL A 113 -4.34 25.69 1.71
N ILE A 114 -5.47 26.19 2.19
CA ILE A 114 -5.55 27.12 3.30
C ILE A 114 -5.56 26.33 4.61
N SER A 115 -6.41 25.31 4.74
CA SER A 115 -6.41 24.47 5.94
C SER A 115 -6.93 23.05 5.73
N GLY A 116 -6.21 22.07 6.27
CA GLY A 116 -6.66 20.68 6.38
C GLY A 116 -7.32 20.41 7.72
N TYR A 117 -6.71 19.54 8.53
CA TYR A 117 -7.18 19.24 9.88
C TYR A 117 -7.22 20.48 10.76
N ARG A 118 -8.24 20.53 11.63
CA ARG A 118 -8.38 21.53 12.67
C ARG A 118 -8.58 20.86 14.01
N SER A 119 -7.72 21.16 14.98
CA SER A 119 -7.92 20.66 16.34
C SER A 119 -9.21 21.22 16.96
N PRO A 120 -9.83 20.51 17.91
CA PRO A 120 -10.97 21.04 18.65
C PRO A 120 -10.67 22.41 19.29
N GLU A 121 -9.46 22.60 19.80
CA GLU A 121 -9.00 23.86 20.40
C GLU A 121 -8.98 25.00 19.38
N SER A 122 -8.37 24.81 18.21
CA SER A 122 -8.36 25.82 17.15
C SER A 122 -9.76 26.11 16.61
N ASN A 123 -10.61 25.08 16.46
CA ASN A 123 -11.98 25.26 16.01
C ASN A 123 -12.78 26.13 16.99
N GLU A 124 -12.61 25.93 18.30
CA GLU A 124 -13.25 26.75 19.31
C GLU A 124 -12.71 28.20 19.29
N LYS A 125 -11.39 28.38 19.18
CA LYS A 125 -10.78 29.72 19.07
C LYS A 125 -11.28 30.49 17.85
N LEU A 126 -11.44 29.82 16.69
CA LEU A 126 -11.98 30.45 15.49
C LEU A 126 -13.48 30.74 15.60
N ARG A 127 -14.25 29.86 16.24
CA ARG A 127 -15.66 30.08 16.57
C ARG A 127 -15.87 31.27 17.49
N ALA A 128 -15.03 31.43 18.51
CA ALA A 128 -15.13 32.56 19.42
C ALA A 128 -14.92 33.91 18.71
N LYS A 129 -14.18 33.91 17.59
CA LYS A 129 -13.91 35.10 16.78
C LYS A 129 -14.93 35.34 15.66
N SER A 130 -15.71 34.33 15.25
CA SER A 130 -16.66 34.46 14.14
C SER A 130 -17.79 33.43 14.16
N ASN A 131 -18.94 33.83 13.64
CA ASN A 131 -20.09 32.93 13.43
C ASN A 131 -19.97 32.05 12.17
N LYS A 132 -18.85 32.12 11.44
CA LYS A 132 -18.65 31.37 10.17
C LYS A 132 -18.12 29.96 10.39
N VAL A 133 -17.81 29.58 11.62
CA VAL A 133 -17.19 28.28 11.94
C VAL A 133 -18.20 27.38 12.65
N ALA A 134 -18.41 26.19 12.09
CA ALA A 134 -19.36 25.22 12.64
C ALA A 134 -18.84 24.59 13.95
N LYS A 135 -19.76 24.32 14.89
CA LYS A 135 -19.44 23.62 16.16
C LYS A 135 -18.95 22.18 15.92
N LYS A 136 -19.48 21.50 14.91
CA LYS A 136 -19.11 20.12 14.52
C LYS A 136 -18.58 20.11 13.09
N SER A 137 -17.50 20.85 12.86
CA SER A 137 -16.83 20.94 11.56
C SER A 137 -16.20 19.62 11.13
N TYR A 138 -16.26 19.31 9.83
CA TYR A 138 -15.60 18.16 9.22
C TYR A 138 -14.06 18.28 9.20
N HIS A 139 -13.49 19.49 9.35
CA HIS A 139 -12.04 19.66 9.52
C HIS A 139 -11.51 18.93 10.77
N MET A 140 -12.32 18.84 11.84
CA MET A 140 -11.93 18.13 13.05
C MET A 140 -11.94 16.61 12.90
N LYS A 141 -12.44 16.10 11.76
CA LYS A 141 -12.48 14.67 11.44
C LYS A 141 -11.48 14.28 10.34
N GLY A 142 -10.70 15.23 9.82
CA GLY A 142 -9.86 15.00 8.64
C GLY A 142 -10.66 14.75 7.36
N GLU A 143 -11.92 15.21 7.31
CA GLU A 143 -12.86 14.95 6.20
C GLU A 143 -13.14 16.21 5.35
N ALA A 144 -12.50 17.33 5.66
CA ALA A 144 -12.63 18.57 4.92
C ALA A 144 -11.28 19.28 4.76
N ILE A 145 -11.24 20.12 3.73
CA ILE A 145 -10.11 20.95 3.37
C ILE A 145 -10.65 22.27 2.81
N ASP A 146 -9.97 23.35 3.16
CA ASP A 146 -10.19 24.71 2.63
C ASP A 146 -8.99 25.11 1.78
#